data_AF-A0A0F5MP39-F1
#
_entry.id   AF-A0A0F5MP39-F1
#
_cell.length_a   1.000
_cell.length_b   1.000
_cell.length_c   1.000
_cell.angle_alpha   90.00
_cell.angle_beta   90.00
_cell.angle_gamma   90.00
#
_symmetry.space_group_name_H-M   'P 1'
#
loop_
_entity.id
_entity.type
_entity.pdbx_description
1 polymer ?
#
loop_
_entity_poly.entity_id
_entity_poly.type
_entity_poly.pdbx_seq_one_letter_code
_entity_poly.pdbx_strand_id
1 'polypeptide(L)'
;MKKFYDKDQKLNIELSQESDDDLFTKIADLIIKKFDGTTMQKLDSMDQRYWDFKLDMVEFCLHQEHFLGISIYAKNTQSNDIVTGIAHYLNKEVLNKTWDE
;
A
#
# COMPACT_ATOMS: atom_id res chain seq x y z
N MET A 1 -9.95 -2.38 7.03
CA MET A 1 -8.48 -2.27 6.94
C MET A 1 -7.84 -2.97 8.12
N LYS A 2 -7.05 -4.02 7.90
CA LYS A 2 -6.34 -4.76 8.97
C LYS A 2 -4.87 -4.35 9.00
N LYS A 3 -4.28 -4.26 10.20
CA LYS A 3 -2.87 -3.93 10.42
C LYS A 3 -2.15 -5.13 11.01
N PHE A 4 -0.93 -5.37 10.53
CA PHE A 4 -0.04 -6.42 11.00
C PHE A 4 1.37 -5.86 11.18
N TYR A 5 2.11 -6.39 12.13
CA TYR A 5 3.52 -6.04 12.32
C TYR A 5 4.36 -7.29 12.09
N ASP A 6 5.42 -7.16 11.31
CA ASP A 6 6.38 -8.26 11.16
C ASP A 6 7.29 -8.38 12.40
N LYS A 7 8.21 -9.35 12.36
CA LYS A 7 9.17 -9.60 13.45
C LYS A 7 10.05 -8.38 13.79
N ASP A 8 10.24 -7.47 12.83
CA ASP A 8 11.06 -6.27 12.94
C ASP A 8 10.20 -5.02 13.23
N GLN A 9 8.94 -5.21 13.62
CA GLN A 9 7.95 -4.16 13.92
C GLN A 9 7.61 -3.25 12.73
N LYS A 10 7.83 -3.71 11.51
CA LYS A 10 7.42 -2.97 10.31
C LYS A 10 5.95 -3.25 10.01
N LEU A 11 5.25 -2.18 9.67
CA LEU A 11 3.81 -2.21 9.48
C LEU A 11 3.44 -2.73 8.08
N ASN A 12 2.52 -3.69 8.04
CA ASN A 12 1.77 -4.07 6.86
C ASN A 12 0.29 -3.72 7.06
N ILE A 13 -0.33 -3.08 6.07
CA ILE A 13 -1.76 -2.74 6.10
C ILE A 13 -2.46 -3.36 4.89
N GLU A 14 -3.46 -4.19 5.15
CA GLU A 14 -4.37 -4.74 4.13
C GLU A 14 -5.29 -3.63 3.61
N LEU A 15 -5.16 -3.31 2.32
CA LEU A 15 -5.96 -2.32 1.59
C LEU A 15 -7.17 -2.98 0.92
N SER A 16 -6.99 -4.15 0.31
CA SER A 16 -8.05 -4.96 -0.29
C SER A 16 -7.75 -6.44 -0.11
N GLN A 17 -8.79 -7.27 0.01
CA GLN A 17 -8.66 -8.73 -0.01
C GLN A 17 -8.70 -9.29 -1.44
N GLU A 18 -9.07 -8.47 -2.42
CA GLU A 18 -9.11 -8.83 -3.82
C GLU A 18 -7.82 -8.39 -4.51
N SER A 19 -7.26 -9.26 -5.34
CA SER A 19 -6.13 -8.96 -6.21
C SER A 19 -6.64 -8.32 -7.50
N ASP A 20 -7.08 -7.07 -7.38
CA ASP A 20 -7.63 -6.27 -8.48
C ASP A 20 -6.55 -5.40 -9.14
N ASP A 21 -6.31 -5.64 -10.43
CA ASP A 21 -5.24 -4.98 -11.16
C ASP A 21 -5.45 -3.48 -11.38
N ASP A 22 -6.70 -3.09 -11.61
CA ASP A 22 -7.09 -1.71 -11.85
C ASP A 22 -7.04 -0.92 -10.54
N LEU A 23 -7.48 -1.54 -9.44
CA LEU A 23 -7.40 -0.96 -8.11
C LEU A 23 -5.95 -0.75 -7.68
N PHE A 24 -5.07 -1.73 -7.89
CA PHE A 24 -3.65 -1.60 -7.59
C PHE A 24 -3.03 -0.44 -8.38
N THR A 25 -3.29 -0.37 -9.68
CA THR A 25 -2.77 0.69 -10.55
C THR A 25 -3.30 2.05 -10.13
N LYS A 26 -4.59 2.15 -9.77
CA LYS A 26 -5.21 3.38 -9.25
C LYS A 26 -4.58 3.84 -7.93
N ILE A 27 -4.30 2.91 -7.01
CA ILE A 27 -3.63 3.22 -5.75
C ILE A 27 -2.21 3.73 -6.01
N ALA A 28 -1.44 3.03 -6.86
CA ALA A 28 -0.11 3.46 -7.25
C ALA A 28 -0.10 4.87 -7.87
N ASP A 29 -1.06 5.15 -8.76
CA ASP A 29 -1.22 6.47 -9.38
C ASP A 29 -1.53 7.57 -8.36
N LEU A 30 -2.33 7.27 -7.33
CA LEU A 30 -2.63 8.22 -6.25
C LEU A 30 -1.43 8.47 -5.35
N ILE A 31 -0.64 7.43 -5.07
CA ILE A 31 0.64 7.57 -4.36
C ILE A 31 1.53 8.59 -5.10
N ILE A 32 1.67 8.44 -6.41
CA ILE A 32 2.50 9.34 -7.23
C ILE A 32 1.90 10.75 -7.28
N LYS A 33 0.65 10.87 -7.71
CA LYS A 33 0.05 12.18 -8.05
C LYS A 33 -0.33 13.00 -6.82
N LYS A 34 -0.64 12.35 -5.69
CA LYS A 34 -1.25 13.02 -4.54
C LYS A 34 -0.32 13.16 -3.35
N PHE A 35 0.59 12.23 -3.19
CA PHE A 35 1.61 12.31 -2.16
C PHE A 35 2.97 12.73 -2.72
N ASP A 36 3.09 12.98 -4.04
CA ASP A 36 4.38 13.24 -4.69
C ASP A 36 5.37 12.07 -4.50
N GLY A 37 4.82 10.85 -4.46
CA GLY A 37 5.60 9.62 -4.31
C GLY A 37 6.37 9.30 -5.59
N THR A 38 7.66 8.99 -5.45
CA THR A 38 8.47 8.52 -6.58
C THR A 38 8.52 7.00 -6.58
N THR A 39 8.27 6.37 -7.73
CA THR A 39 8.50 4.93 -7.87
C THR A 39 10.00 4.64 -7.96
N MET A 40 10.50 3.82 -7.05
CA MET A 40 11.90 3.40 -6.97
C MET A 40 12.14 2.11 -7.75
N GLN A 41 11.23 1.14 -7.60
CA GLN A 41 11.33 -0.17 -8.24
C GLN A 41 9.93 -0.70 -8.53
N LYS A 42 9.78 -1.41 -9.65
CA LYS A 42 8.58 -2.19 -9.97
C LYS A 42 9.02 -3.61 -10.28
N LEU A 43 8.51 -4.56 -9.51
CA LEU A 43 8.69 -5.99 -9.76
C LEU A 43 7.32 -6.58 -10.07
N ASP A 44 7.12 -6.92 -11.34
CA ASP A 44 5.88 -7.54 -11.83
C ASP A 44 6.14 -9.00 -12.19
N SER A 45 5.29 -9.87 -11.65
CA SER A 45 5.27 -11.32 -11.88
C SER A 45 3.83 -11.73 -12.23
N MET A 46 3.62 -12.98 -12.65
CA MET A 46 2.28 -13.46 -13.05
C MET A 46 1.26 -13.37 -11.91
N ASP A 47 1.67 -13.66 -10.66
CA ASP A 47 0.74 -13.76 -9.52
C ASP A 47 0.94 -12.65 -8.48
N GLN A 48 1.94 -11.80 -8.67
CA GLN A 48 2.34 -10.81 -7.67
C GLN A 48 3.01 -9.58 -8.29
N ARG A 49 2.77 -8.42 -7.67
CA ARG A 49 3.40 -7.14 -7.99
C ARG A 49 3.90 -6.47 -6.72
N TYR A 50 5.14 -6.01 -6.75
CA TYR A 50 5.78 -5.28 -5.66
C TYR A 50 6.35 -3.97 -6.20
N TRP A 51 5.69 -2.86 -5.86
CA TRP A 51 6.09 -1.54 -6.31
C TRP A 51 6.59 -0.72 -5.13
N ASP A 52 7.88 -0.41 -5.16
CA ASP A 52 8.53 0.40 -4.13
C ASP A 52 8.36 1.88 -4.42
N PHE A 53 7.98 2.62 -3.39
CA PHE A 53 7.81 4.06 -3.42
C PHE A 53 8.70 4.75 -2.40
N LYS A 54 9.11 5.96 -2.75
CA LYS A 54 9.77 6.90 -1.86
C LYS A 54 8.95 8.18 -1.74
N LEU A 55 8.72 8.60 -0.51
CA LEU A 55 8.10 9.87 -0.15
C LEU A 55 9.05 10.59 0.82
N ASP A 56 9.74 11.63 0.34
CA ASP A 56 10.80 12.30 1.10
C ASP A 56 11.85 11.29 1.64
N MET A 57 11.95 11.10 2.95
CA MET A 57 12.86 10.12 3.59
C MET A 57 12.20 8.75 3.90
N VAL A 58 10.93 8.57 3.53
CA VAL A 58 10.14 7.38 3.82
C VAL A 58 10.09 6.45 2.61
N GLU A 59 10.25 5.16 2.86
CA GLU A 59 10.16 4.12 1.83
C GLU A 59 9.14 3.05 2.23
N PHE A 60 8.31 2.67 1.28
CA PHE A 60 7.30 1.64 1.47
C PHE A 60 7.06 0.89 0.15
N CYS A 61 6.43 -0.26 0.24
CA CYS A 61 6.10 -1.10 -0.90
C CYS A 61 4.59 -1.29 -0.99
N LEU A 62 4.03 -1.14 -2.18
CA LEU A 62 2.67 -1.54 -2.50
C LEU A 62 2.73 -2.96 -3.06
N HIS A 63 2.06 -3.89 -2.39
CA HIS A 63 1.99 -5.29 -2.77
C HIS A 63 0.64 -5.57 -3.39
N GLN A 64 0.62 -6.36 -4.44
CA GLN A 64 -0.53 -7.13 -4.86
C GLN A 64 -0.12 -8.57 -4.98
N GLU A 65 -0.88 -9.47 -4.36
CA GLU A 65 -0.66 -10.90 -4.42
C GLU A 65 -2.00 -11.60 -4.67
N HIS A 66 -2.03 -12.55 -5.59
CA HIS A 66 -3.27 -13.22 -6.02
C HIS A 66 -4.15 -13.73 -4.87
N PHE A 67 -3.53 -14.31 -3.83
CA PHE A 67 -4.24 -14.91 -2.69
C PHE A 67 -4.41 -13.99 -1.47
N LEU A 68 -3.67 -12.87 -1.39
CA LEU A 68 -3.69 -11.97 -0.23
C LEU A 68 -4.32 -10.60 -0.54
N GLY A 69 -4.54 -10.29 -1.82
CA GLY A 69 -5.08 -9.02 -2.27
C GLY A 69 -4.02 -7.93 -2.33
N ILE A 70 -4.39 -6.72 -1.93
CA ILE A 70 -3.54 -5.53 -2.01
C ILE A 70 -3.18 -5.05 -0.61
N SER A 71 -1.90 -4.78 -0.39
CA SER A 71 -1.42 -4.28 0.90
C SER A 71 -0.30 -3.25 0.73
N ILE A 72 -0.06 -2.47 1.77
CA ILE A 72 1.04 -1.50 1.83
C ILE A 72 1.95 -1.82 3.01
N TYR A 73 3.23 -1.96 2.73
CA TYR A 73 4.25 -2.42 3.67
C TYR A 73 5.32 -1.35 3.89
N ALA A 74 5.60 -1.01 5.14
CA ALA A 74 6.66 -0.10 5.53
C ALA A 74 8.03 -0.79 5.41
N LYS A 75 9.02 -0.16 4.74
CA LYS A 75 10.36 -0.77 4.63
C LYS A 75 11.17 -0.67 5.93
N ASN A 76 10.83 0.26 6.81
CA ASN A 76 11.43 0.48 8.12
C ASN A 76 10.39 1.02 9.12
N THR A 77 10.69 0.99 10.41
CA THR A 77 9.76 1.40 11.46
C THR A 77 9.46 2.91 11.44
N GLN A 78 10.40 3.73 10.97
CA GLN A 78 10.19 5.18 10.81
C GLN A 78 9.11 5.50 9.76
N SER A 79 8.86 4.57 8.84
CA SER A 79 7.86 4.70 7.78
C SER A 79 6.44 4.33 8.24
N ASN A 80 6.27 3.70 9.41
CA ASN A 80 4.99 3.14 9.88
C ASN A 80 3.87 4.20 9.99
N ASP A 81 4.19 5.39 10.52
CA ASP A 81 3.18 6.45 10.72
C ASP A 81 2.73 7.05 9.39
N ILE A 82 3.67 7.28 8.47
CA ILE A 82 3.36 7.78 7.13
C ILE A 82 2.56 6.74 6.34
N VAL A 83 2.95 5.46 6.40
CA VAL A 83 2.18 4.37 5.77
C VAL A 83 0.76 4.29 6.34
N THR A 84 0.59 4.48 7.65
CA THR A 84 -0.75 4.59 8.27
C THR A 84 -1.56 5.75 7.68
N GLY A 85 -0.95 6.93 7.54
CA GLY A 85 -1.61 8.10 6.96
C GLY A 85 -2.04 7.89 5.50
N ILE A 86 -1.13 7.34 4.67
CA ILE A 86 -1.40 7.00 3.27
C ILE A 86 -2.55 5.99 3.18
N ALA A 87 -2.48 4.90 3.95
CA ALA A 87 -3.52 3.87 3.92
C ALA A 87 -4.90 4.41 4.36
N HIS A 88 -4.94 5.30 5.36
CA HIS A 88 -6.18 5.93 5.78
C HIS A 88 -6.80 6.80 4.68
N TYR A 89 -5.98 7.61 3.99
CA TYR A 89 -6.42 8.41 2.85
C TYR A 89 -6.92 7.53 1.69
N LEU A 90 -6.14 6.51 1.30
CA LEU A 90 -6.52 5.58 0.24
C LEU A 90 -7.84 4.85 0.57
N ASN A 91 -8.04 4.47 1.83
CA ASN A 91 -9.27 3.83 2.27
C ASN A 91 -10.49 4.74 2.10
N LYS A 92 -10.33 6.03 2.36
CA LYS A 92 -11.39 7.03 2.20
C LYS A 92 -11.69 7.36 0.73
N GLU A 93 -10.67 7.53 -0.09
CA GLU A 93 -10.82 8.10 -1.45
C GLU A 93 -11.04 7.03 -2.53
N VAL A 94 -10.59 5.80 -2.28
CA VAL A 94 -10.53 4.75 -3.31
C VAL A 94 -11.36 3.55 -2.93
N LEU A 95 -11.27 3.13 -1.66
CA LEU A 95 -11.74 1.82 -1.24
C LEU A 95 -13.17 1.81 -0.71
N ASN A 96 -13.85 2.96 -0.61
CA ASN A 96 -15.25 3.14 -0.17
C ASN A 96 -16.01 1.84 0.12
N LYS A 97 -15.65 1.18 1.22
CA LYS A 97 -16.52 0.27 1.93
C LYS A 97 -17.18 1.18 2.95
N THR A 98 -18.44 1.51 2.69
CA THR A 98 -19.40 1.90 3.71
C THR A 98 -19.11 1.10 4.98
N TRP A 99 -18.63 1.79 6.01
CA TRP A 99 -18.69 1.29 7.36
C TRP A 99 -20.13 1.53 7.79
N ASP A 100 -20.98 0.53 7.58
CA ASP A 100 -22.19 0.41 8.39
C ASP A 100 -21.76 0.05 9.83
N GLU A 101 -22.55 0.60 10.75
CA GLU A 101 -22.37 0.77 12.20
C GLU A 101 -22.06 -0.50 13.01
#